data_AF-A0AA35NPV3-F1
#
_entry.id   AF-A0AA35NPV3-F1
#
_cell.length_a   1.000
_cell.length_b   1.000
_cell.length_c   1.000
_cell.angle_alpha   90.00
_cell.angle_beta   90.00
_cell.angle_gamma   90.00
#
_symmetry.space_group_name_H-M   'P 1'
#
loop_
_entity.id
_entity.type
_entity.pdbx_description
1 polymer ?
#
loop_
_entity_poly.entity_id
_entity_poly.type
_entity_poly.pdbx_seq_one_letter_code
_entity_poly.pdbx_strand_id
1 'polypeptide(L)'
;MTAPSMNSTTIDDKKEYKKRRVLQMARFYGAAAFTLITMRLISKAIKVRKYVPNMFQQNYKPPPFSQRNEAMSALTFASAASIGTFSTSIYGFCWAFDISTASEFVFKTRELMGVPQTVDSDTSMDEETARLTEQLQDLLSGEEDN
;
A
#
# COMPACT_ATOMS: atom_id res chain seq x y z
N MET A 1 45.93 -21.78 -17.62
CA MET A 1 45.36 -20.81 -16.66
C MET A 1 44.27 -20.02 -17.37
N THR A 2 43.02 -20.48 -17.27
CA THR A 2 41.83 -19.84 -17.85
C THR A 2 41.18 -18.96 -16.78
N ALA A 3 41.04 -17.66 -17.04
CA ALA A 3 40.46 -16.71 -16.10
C ALA A 3 38.98 -17.05 -15.80
N PRO A 4 38.55 -17.03 -14.52
CA PRO A 4 37.19 -17.40 -14.13
C PRO A 4 36.18 -16.24 -14.28
N SER A 5 35.07 -16.54 -14.97
CA SER A 5 33.65 -16.24 -14.68
C SER A 5 33.10 -14.83 -14.33
N MET A 6 33.85 -13.72 -14.37
CA MET A 6 33.28 -12.38 -14.05
C MET A 6 32.08 -11.94 -14.92
N ASN A 7 31.91 -12.54 -16.08
CA ASN A 7 30.86 -12.25 -17.05
C ASN A 7 29.55 -13.02 -16.81
N SER A 8 29.54 -14.15 -16.08
CA SER A 8 28.29 -14.90 -15.84
C SER A 8 27.44 -14.28 -14.73
N THR A 9 28.05 -13.86 -13.62
CA THR A 9 27.34 -13.26 -12.47
C THR A 9 26.64 -11.96 -12.86
N THR A 10 27.33 -11.06 -13.55
CA THR A 10 26.75 -9.78 -14.00
C THR A 10 25.61 -9.94 -15.00
N ILE A 11 25.61 -11.02 -15.79
CA ILE A 11 24.52 -11.31 -16.73
C ILE A 11 23.31 -11.85 -15.99
N ASP A 12 23.51 -12.69 -14.96
CA ASP A 12 22.42 -13.27 -14.19
C ASP A 12 21.77 -12.22 -13.27
N ASP A 13 22.55 -11.33 -12.65
CA ASP A 13 22.04 -10.17 -11.89
C ASP A 13 21.15 -9.26 -12.75
N LYS A 14 21.57 -8.99 -14.00
CA LYS A 14 20.78 -8.19 -14.95
C LYS A 14 19.47 -8.87 -15.35
N LYS A 15 19.48 -10.20 -15.54
CA LYS A 15 18.26 -10.96 -15.86
C LYS A 15 17.30 -10.96 -14.68
N GLU A 16 17.81 -11.14 -13.47
CA GLU A 16 17.01 -11.14 -12.25
C GLU A 16 16.36 -9.77 -11.99
N TYR A 17 17.14 -8.70 -12.08
CA TYR A 17 16.63 -7.33 -12.00
C TYR A 17 15.51 -7.07 -13.02
N LYS A 18 15.69 -7.48 -14.28
CA LYS A 18 14.66 -7.31 -15.32
C LYS A 18 13.37 -8.07 -15.00
N LYS A 19 13.48 -9.30 -14.48
CA LYS A 19 12.31 -10.09 -14.04
C LYS A 19 11.57 -9.40 -12.89
N ARG A 20 12.30 -8.93 -11.87
CA ARG A 20 11.74 -8.21 -10.73
C ARG A 20 11.00 -6.95 -11.16
N ARG A 21 11.59 -6.17 -12.06
CA ARG A 21 10.99 -4.92 -12.55
C ARG A 21 9.72 -5.14 -13.35
N VAL A 22 9.65 -6.19 -14.16
CA VAL A 22 8.42 -6.58 -14.89
C VAL A 22 7.31 -6.97 -13.91
N LEU A 23 7.65 -7.68 -12.84
CA LEU A 23 6.67 -8.11 -11.84
C LEU A 23 6.12 -6.94 -11.00
N GLN A 24 7.00 -6.03 -10.54
CA GLN A 24 6.59 -4.80 -9.85
C GLN A 24 5.71 -3.92 -10.76
N MET A 25 6.10 -3.77 -12.03
CA MET A 25 5.36 -3.05 -13.04
C MET A 25 3.96 -3.66 -13.26
N ALA A 26 3.86 -4.99 -13.40
CA ALA A 26 2.57 -5.67 -13.58
C ALA A 26 1.61 -5.44 -12.41
N ARG A 27 2.11 -5.44 -11.16
CA ARG A 27 1.29 -5.15 -9.96
C ARG A 27 0.82 -3.70 -9.94
N PHE A 28 1.69 -2.76 -10.24
CA PHE A 28 1.34 -1.35 -10.35
C PHE A 28 0.28 -1.10 -11.43
N TYR A 29 0.49 -1.61 -12.65
CA TYR A 29 -0.48 -1.46 -13.73
C TYR A 29 -1.81 -2.16 -13.43
N GLY A 30 -1.78 -3.32 -12.76
CA GLY A 30 -2.98 -4.00 -12.30
C GLY A 30 -3.79 -3.15 -11.32
N ALA A 31 -3.14 -2.60 -10.29
CA ALA A 31 -3.77 -1.72 -9.31
C ALA A 31 -4.27 -0.41 -9.94
N ALA A 32 -3.47 0.19 -10.83
CA ALA A 32 -3.84 1.40 -11.55
C ALA A 32 -5.06 1.19 -12.46
N ALA A 33 -5.08 0.08 -13.22
CA ALA A 33 -6.21 -0.26 -14.07
C ALA A 33 -7.49 -0.47 -13.23
N PHE A 34 -7.39 -1.21 -12.13
CA PHE A 34 -8.49 -1.41 -11.19
C PHE A 34 -9.03 -0.07 -10.65
N THR A 35 -8.14 0.84 -10.27
CA THR A 35 -8.49 2.17 -9.77
C THR A 35 -9.19 3.02 -10.82
N LEU A 36 -8.69 3.02 -12.07
CA LEU A 36 -9.30 3.75 -13.18
C LEU A 36 -10.69 3.20 -13.53
N ILE A 37 -10.85 1.88 -13.54
CA ILE A 37 -12.14 1.22 -13.77
C ILE A 37 -13.11 1.62 -12.66
N THR A 38 -12.69 1.56 -11.40
CA THR A 38 -13.50 1.96 -10.24
C THR A 38 -13.92 3.42 -10.33
N MET A 39 -12.99 4.33 -10.59
CA MET A 39 -13.29 5.76 -10.77
C MET A 39 -14.25 6.02 -11.93
N ARG A 40 -14.15 5.24 -13.02
CA ARG A 40 -15.10 5.32 -14.14
C ARG A 40 -16.49 4.84 -13.77
N LEU A 41 -16.63 3.77 -12.99
CA LEU A 41 -17.91 3.31 -12.48
C LEU A 41 -18.55 4.33 -11.55
N ILE A 42 -17.76 4.92 -10.65
CA ILE A 42 -18.21 6.01 -9.75
C ILE A 42 -18.71 7.20 -10.56
N SER A 43 -17.94 7.65 -11.54
CA SER A 43 -18.32 8.77 -12.41
C SER A 43 -19.64 8.51 -13.15
N LYS A 44 -19.87 7.27 -13.62
CA LYS A 44 -21.14 6.88 -14.22
C LYS A 44 -22.27 6.83 -13.19
N ALA A 45 -22.02 6.26 -12.02
CA ALA A 45 -23.01 6.15 -10.94
C ALA A 45 -23.52 7.52 -10.48
N ILE A 46 -22.63 8.51 -10.35
CA ILE A 46 -22.98 9.89 -9.99
C ILE A 46 -23.88 10.52 -11.07
N LYS A 47 -23.54 10.35 -12.35
CA LYS A 47 -24.33 10.91 -13.47
C LYS A 47 -25.76 10.35 -13.52
N VAL A 48 -25.94 9.06 -13.27
CA VAL A 48 -27.27 8.40 -13.29
C VAL A 48 -28.16 8.90 -12.15
N ARG A 49 -27.58 9.35 -11.03
CA ARG A 49 -28.33 9.85 -9.86
C ARG A 49 -28.81 11.29 -9.98
N LYS A 50 -28.52 11.99 -11.08
CA LYS A 50 -28.97 13.37 -11.28
C LYS A 50 -30.49 13.41 -11.45
N TYR A 51 -31.19 13.85 -10.41
CA TYR A 51 -32.63 14.11 -10.46
C TYR A 51 -32.91 15.35 -11.29
N VAL A 52 -33.78 15.22 -12.30
CA VAL A 52 -34.32 16.36 -13.07
C VAL A 52 -35.81 16.47 -12.71
N PRO A 53 -36.23 17.50 -11.96
CA PRO A 53 -37.62 17.67 -11.59
C PRO A 53 -38.48 17.93 -12.84
N ASN A 54 -39.64 17.28 -12.90
CA ASN A 54 -40.65 17.55 -13.93
C ASN A 54 -41.50 18.77 -13.52
N MET A 55 -41.89 19.61 -14.49
CA MET A 55 -42.65 20.85 -14.30
C MET A 55 -43.96 20.68 -13.50
N PHE A 56 -44.52 19.46 -13.47
CA PHE A 56 -45.77 19.13 -12.77
C PHE A 56 -45.60 18.18 -11.58
N GLN A 57 -44.38 17.94 -11.11
CA GLN A 57 -44.18 17.19 -9.87
C GLN A 57 -44.42 18.10 -8.66
N GLN A 58 -45.22 17.61 -7.70
CA GLN A 58 -45.49 18.30 -6.45
C GLN A 58 -44.19 18.51 -5.65
N ASN A 59 -43.89 19.76 -5.29
CA ASN A 59 -42.61 20.18 -4.67
C ASN A 59 -42.37 19.58 -3.26
N TYR A 60 -43.38 18.99 -2.63
CA TYR A 60 -43.28 18.42 -1.29
C TYR A 60 -42.97 16.92 -1.27
N LYS A 61 -43.04 16.24 -2.42
CA LYS A 61 -42.82 14.79 -2.47
C LYS A 61 -41.32 14.53 -2.63
N PRO A 62 -40.65 13.89 -1.65
CA PRO A 62 -39.27 13.51 -1.83
C PRO A 62 -39.16 12.54 -3.02
N PRO A 63 -38.10 12.65 -3.84
CA PRO A 63 -37.90 11.77 -4.97
C PRO A 63 -37.85 10.31 -4.50
N PRO A 64 -38.43 9.35 -5.25
CA PRO A 64 -38.51 7.96 -4.85
C PRO A 64 -37.14 7.26 -4.99
N PHE A 65 -36.23 7.54 -4.05
CA PHE A 65 -34.95 6.85 -3.94
C PHE A 65 -34.95 5.91 -2.74
N SER A 66 -34.36 4.73 -2.91
CA SER A 66 -34.09 3.82 -1.80
C SER A 66 -32.84 4.29 -1.06
N GLN A 67 -33.03 4.97 0.08
CA GLN A 67 -31.93 5.50 0.90
C GLN A 67 -30.92 4.40 1.31
N ARG A 68 -31.43 3.19 1.61
CA ARG A 68 -30.58 2.05 1.98
C ARG A 68 -29.67 1.59 0.83
N ASN A 69 -30.21 1.48 -0.38
CA ASN A 69 -29.43 1.06 -1.54
C ASN A 69 -28.43 2.14 -1.95
N GLU A 70 -28.80 3.40 -1.79
CA GLU A 70 -27.93 4.53 -2.04
C GLU A 70 -26.74 4.57 -1.07
N ALA A 71 -27.01 4.40 0.23
CA ALA A 71 -25.97 4.33 1.25
C ALA A 71 -25.03 3.14 1.03
N MET A 72 -25.58 1.95 0.76
CA MET A 72 -24.79 0.74 0.50
C MET A 72 -23.86 0.93 -0.70
N SER A 73 -24.40 1.43 -1.82
CA SER A 73 -23.58 1.66 -3.02
C SER A 73 -22.55 2.77 -2.84
N ALA A 74 -22.87 3.84 -2.10
CA ALA A 74 -21.91 4.88 -1.77
C ALA A 74 -20.73 4.33 -0.95
N LEU A 75 -21.02 3.51 0.06
CA LEU A 75 -20.00 2.84 0.87
C LEU A 75 -19.11 1.94 0.00
N THR A 76 -19.72 1.08 -0.83
CA THR A 76 -18.97 0.18 -1.72
C THR A 76 -18.04 0.95 -2.66
N PHE A 77 -18.53 2.03 -3.27
CA PHE A 77 -17.73 2.86 -4.16
C PHE A 77 -16.61 3.58 -3.43
N ALA A 78 -16.87 4.13 -2.24
CA ALA A 78 -15.86 4.77 -1.42
C ALA A 78 -14.76 3.78 -1.00
N SER A 79 -15.13 2.61 -0.51
CA SER A 79 -14.17 1.56 -0.13
C SER A 79 -13.33 1.09 -1.32
N ALA A 80 -13.97 0.82 -2.47
CA ALA A 80 -13.26 0.40 -3.67
C ALA A 80 -12.30 1.47 -4.19
N ALA A 81 -12.71 2.76 -4.16
CA ALA A 81 -11.86 3.87 -4.55
C ALA A 81 -10.65 3.99 -3.62
N SER A 82 -10.86 3.93 -2.29
CA SER A 82 -9.78 3.99 -1.30
C SER A 82 -8.79 2.84 -1.47
N ILE A 83 -9.28 1.60 -1.59
CA ILE A 83 -8.41 0.43 -1.80
C ILE A 83 -7.60 0.59 -3.09
N GLY A 84 -8.24 1.02 -4.17
CA GLY A 84 -7.56 1.26 -5.45
C GLY A 84 -6.47 2.33 -5.35
N THR A 85 -6.79 3.51 -4.79
CA THR A 85 -5.84 4.61 -4.68
C THR A 85 -4.67 4.26 -3.78
N PHE A 86 -4.91 3.68 -2.59
CA PHE A 86 -3.83 3.24 -1.71
C PHE A 86 -2.97 2.16 -2.35
N SER A 87 -3.57 1.16 -2.99
CA SER A 87 -2.84 0.09 -3.67
C SER A 87 -1.95 0.63 -4.80
N THR A 88 -2.50 1.53 -5.62
CA THR A 88 -1.74 2.17 -6.71
C THR A 88 -0.60 3.03 -6.18
N SER A 89 -0.82 3.78 -5.11
CA SER A 89 0.23 4.60 -4.46
C SER A 89 1.34 3.75 -3.88
N ILE A 90 1.02 2.68 -3.15
CA ILE A 90 2.01 1.78 -2.53
C ILE A 90 2.82 1.07 -3.61
N TYR A 91 2.17 0.45 -4.61
CA TYR A 91 2.90 -0.23 -5.68
C TYR A 91 3.68 0.75 -6.57
N GLY A 92 3.17 1.96 -6.77
CA GLY A 92 3.88 3.02 -7.49
C GLY A 92 5.14 3.45 -6.74
N PHE A 93 5.05 3.60 -5.41
CA PHE A 93 6.19 3.90 -4.56
C PHE A 93 7.22 2.77 -4.60
N CYS A 94 6.80 1.52 -4.41
CA CYS A 94 7.71 0.37 -4.47
C CYS A 94 8.41 0.25 -5.84
N TRP A 95 7.72 0.56 -6.94
CA TRP A 95 8.30 0.51 -8.28
C TRP A 95 9.26 1.68 -8.57
N ALA A 96 8.97 2.87 -8.04
CA ALA A 96 9.82 4.05 -8.19
C ALA A 96 11.14 3.92 -7.43
N PHE A 97 11.10 3.38 -6.20
CA PHE A 97 12.26 3.20 -5.34
C PHE A 97 12.95 1.83 -5.48
N ASP A 98 12.45 0.97 -6.38
CA ASP A 98 12.91 -0.40 -6.62
C ASP A 98 13.00 -1.24 -5.33
N ILE A 99 11.96 -1.14 -4.49
CA ILE A 99 11.87 -1.84 -3.23
C ILE A 99 11.10 -3.14 -3.44
N SER A 100 11.75 -4.27 -3.19
CA SER A 100 11.17 -5.60 -3.37
C SER A 100 10.88 -6.34 -2.07
N THR A 101 11.56 -5.95 -0.99
CA THR A 101 11.48 -6.61 0.33
C THR A 101 11.15 -5.62 1.43
N ALA A 102 10.50 -6.08 2.51
CA ALA A 102 10.17 -5.25 3.67
C ALA A 102 11.43 -4.67 4.36
N SER A 103 12.54 -5.40 4.38
CA SER A 103 13.82 -4.91 4.88
C SER A 103 14.38 -3.76 4.03
N GLU A 104 14.33 -3.89 2.70
CA GLU A 104 14.71 -2.83 1.76
C GLU A 104 13.82 -1.60 1.92
N PHE A 105 12.53 -1.80 2.23
CA PHE A 105 11.59 -0.70 2.49
C PHE A 105 12.00 0.10 3.73
N VAL A 106 12.26 -0.59 4.86
CA VAL A 106 12.69 0.07 6.10
C VAL A 106 14.04 0.77 5.89
N PHE A 107 14.96 0.14 5.17
CA PHE A 107 16.27 0.70 4.86
C PHE A 107 16.16 1.99 4.02
N LYS A 108 15.39 1.95 2.92
CA LYS A 108 15.19 3.09 2.02
C LYS A 108 14.35 4.20 2.64
N THR A 109 13.39 3.88 3.49
CA THR A 109 12.59 4.88 4.21
C THR A 109 13.42 5.59 5.28
N ARG A 110 14.30 4.87 6.00
CA ARG A 110 15.29 5.48 6.91
C ARG A 110 16.26 6.40 6.18
N GLU A 111 16.75 5.97 5.01
CA GLU A 111 17.59 6.79 4.13
C GLU A 111 16.88 8.09 3.73
N LEU A 112 15.62 7.99 3.31
CA LEU A 112 14.80 9.15 2.93
C LEU A 112 14.54 10.10 4.12
N MET A 113 14.43 9.57 5.34
CA MET A 113 14.20 10.34 6.56
C MET A 113 15.47 11.03 7.09
N GLY A 114 16.63 10.83 6.43
CA GLY A 114 17.89 11.46 6.82
C GLY A 114 18.52 10.85 8.08
N VAL A 115 18.08 9.66 8.48
CA VAL A 115 18.71 8.92 9.58
C VAL A 115 20.06 8.40 9.07
N PRO A 116 21.19 8.74 9.73
CA PRO A 116 22.50 8.30 9.29
C PRO A 116 22.56 6.78 9.25
N GLN A 117 23.02 6.27 8.10
CA GLN A 117 23.20 4.84 7.86
C GLN A 117 24.32 4.34 8.76
N THR A 118 23.99 3.81 9.94
CA THR A 118 24.90 2.89 10.60
C THR A 118 24.93 1.63 9.75
N VAL A 119 26.11 1.32 9.20
CA VAL A 119 26.39 0.14 8.37
C VAL A 119 26.04 -1.16 9.11
N ASP A 120 25.83 -1.05 10.42
CA ASP A 120 25.20 -2.04 11.26
C ASP A 120 23.68 -2.05 11.05
N SER A 121 23.25 -2.92 10.14
CA SER A 121 22.07 -3.75 10.41
C SER A 121 22.39 -4.72 11.56
N ASP A 122 22.84 -4.18 12.69
CA ASP A 122 22.90 -4.96 13.90
C ASP A 122 21.45 -5.00 14.38
N THR A 123 20.90 -6.20 14.29
CA THR A 123 19.70 -6.54 15.06
C THR A 123 20.14 -6.78 16.52
N SER A 124 21.17 -6.06 17.00
CA SER A 124 21.48 -5.94 18.40
C SER A 124 20.53 -4.89 18.94
N MET A 125 19.69 -5.36 19.84
CA MET A 125 18.89 -4.52 20.70
C MET A 125 19.86 -3.55 21.38
N ASP A 126 19.68 -2.24 21.16
CA ASP A 126 20.50 -1.21 21.80
C ASP A 126 20.53 -1.51 23.31
N GLU A 127 21.68 -1.45 23.97
CA GLU A 127 21.82 -2.05 25.31
C GLU A 127 20.86 -1.45 26.34
N GLU A 128 20.47 -0.18 26.16
CA GLU A 128 19.40 0.44 26.93
C GLU A 128 18.03 -0.17 26.66
N THR A 129 17.71 -0.50 25.40
CA THR A 129 16.47 -1.18 25.02
C THR A 129 16.43 -2.60 25.55
N ALA A 130 17.58 -3.30 25.58
CA ALA A 130 17.68 -4.64 26.16
C ALA A 130 17.38 -4.64 27.66
N ARG A 131 17.97 -3.69 28.40
CA ARG A 131 17.73 -3.49 29.83
C ARG A 131 16.29 -3.10 30.14
N LEU A 132 15.69 -2.22 29.33
CA LEU A 132 14.28 -1.85 29.50
C LEU A 132 13.34 -3.04 29.24
N THR A 133 13.65 -3.87 28.24
CA THR A 133 12.85 -5.07 27.94
C THR A 133 12.95 -6.10 29.07
N GLU A 134 14.14 -6.29 29.63
CA GLU A 134 14.36 -7.18 30.79
C GLU A 134 13.60 -6.67 32.03
N GLN A 135 13.66 -5.37 32.33
CA GLN A 135 12.91 -4.78 33.44
C GLN A 135 11.38 -4.90 33.27
N LEU A 136 10.88 -4.75 32.04
CA LEU A 136 9.46 -4.93 31.75
C LEU A 136 9.03 -6.40 31.85
N GLN A 137 9.89 -7.33 31.41
CA GLN A 137 9.66 -8.76 31.53
C GLN A 137 9.62 -9.20 33.00
N ASP A 138 10.51 -8.65 33.84
CA ASP A 138 10.58 -8.92 35.28
C ASP A 138 9.35 -8.36 36.01
N LEU A 139 8.92 -7.14 35.69
CA LEU A 139 7.68 -6.56 36.20
C LEU A 139 6.44 -7.36 35.82
N LEU A 140 6.36 -7.83 34.58
CA LEU A 140 5.21 -8.61 34.10
C LEU A 140 5.15 -10.01 34.72
N SER A 141 6.31 -10.65 34.91
CA SER A 141 6.39 -11.99 35.50
C SER A 141 6.19 -11.98 37.02
N GLY A 142 6.60 -10.90 37.69
CA GLY A 142 6.37 -10.69 39.12
C GLY A 142 4.90 -10.43 39.50
N GLU A 143 4.04 -10.13 38.53
CA GLU A 143 2.60 -9.94 38.74
C GLU A 143 1.77 -11.23 38.54
N GLU A 144 2.37 -12.31 38.00
CA GLU A 144 1.70 -13.62 37.87
C GLU A 144 1.81 -14.50 39.14
N ASP A 145 2.59 -14.08 40.16
CA ASP A 145 2.85 -14.84 41.39
C ASP A 145 2.15 -14.27 42.67
N ASN A 146 1.09 -13.45 42.53
CA ASN A 146 0.15 -13.07 43.61
C ASN A 146 -1.31 -13.27 43.18
#